data_AF-A0A661XQX0-F1
#
_entry.id   AF-A0A661XQX0-F1
#
_cell.length_a   1.000
_cell.length_b   1.000
_cell.length_c   1.000
_cell.angle_alpha   90.00
_cell.angle_beta   90.00
_cell.angle_gamma   90.00
#
_symmetry.space_group_name_H-M   'P 1'
#
loop_
_entity.id
_entity.type
_entity.pdbx_description
1 polymer ?
#
loop_
_entity_poly.entity_id
_entity_poly.type
_entity_poly.pdbx_seq_one_letter_code
_entity_poly.pdbx_strand_id
1 'polypeptide(L)' 'MVLGLLLFLFGFVALVMLLIGARISFLAFIDAGGPTLGLVIRLLMIFGGLFLVYIYRNKFE' A
#
# COMPACT_ATOMS: atom_id res chain seq x y z
N MET A 1 -7.32 -5.64 13.21
CA MET A 1 -6.38 -4.55 13.54
C MET A 1 -4.99 -4.79 12.93
N VAL A 2 -4.30 -5.90 13.28
CA VAL A 2 -2.94 -6.22 12.77
C VAL A 2 -2.86 -6.28 11.24
N LEU A 3 -3.84 -6.91 10.57
CA LEU A 3 -3.87 -6.99 9.10
C LEU A 3 -3.94 -5.62 8.41
N GLY A 4 -4.79 -4.71 8.87
CA GLY A 4 -4.88 -3.35 8.31
C GLY A 4 -3.62 -2.53 8.55
N LEU A 5 -2.98 -2.72 9.71
CA LEU A 5 -1.75 -2.03 10.09
C LEU A 5 -0.55 -2.53 9.26
N LEU A 6 -0.45 -3.83 8.99
CA LEU A 6 0.54 -4.40 8.08
C LEU A 6 0.35 -3.91 6.64
N LEU A 7 -0.89 -3.84 6.17
CA LEU A 7 -1.22 -3.39 4.81
C LEU A 7 -0.91 -1.90 4.62
N PHE A 8 -1.17 -1.08 5.65
CA PHE A 8 -0.78 0.33 5.68
C PHE A 8 0.75 0.50 5.68
N LEU A 9 1.48 -0.20 6.54
CA LEU A 9 2.94 -0.15 6.59
C LEU A 9 3.57 -0.57 5.25
N PHE A 10 3.07 -1.65 4.64
CA PHE A 10 3.54 -2.10 3.33
C PHE A 10 3.26 -1.07 2.23
N GLY A 11 2.05 -0.49 2.21
CA GLY A 11 1.71 0.58 1.27
C GLY A 11 2.55 1.83 1.45
N PHE A 12 2.80 2.22 2.70
CA PHE A 12 3.61 3.40 3.04
C PHE A 12 5.08 3.22 2.63
N VAL A 13 5.69 2.08 2.98
CA VAL A 13 7.07 1.76 2.57
C VAL A 13 7.18 1.69 1.05
N ALA A 14 6.20 1.10 0.37
CA ALA A 14 6.15 1.05 -1.09
C ALA A 14 6.08 2.45 -1.75
N LEU A 15 5.41 3.42 -1.14
CA LEU A 15 5.35 4.81 -1.60
C LEU A 15 6.67 5.53 -1.37
N VAL A 16 7.25 5.39 -0.18
CA VAL A 16 8.56 5.97 0.15
C VAL A 16 9.60 5.44 -0.84
N MET A 17 9.58 4.15 -1.16
CA MET A 17 10.49 3.55 -2.13
C MET A 17 10.37 4.14 -3.54
N LEU A 18 9.14 4.39 -3.98
CA LEU A 18 8.87 5.08 -5.24
C LEU A 18 9.48 6.48 -5.25
N LEU A 19 9.35 7.23 -4.15
CA LEU A 19 9.90 8.59 -4.00
C LEU A 19 11.43 8.62 -4.10
N ILE A 20 12.13 7.59 -3.60
CA ILE A 20 13.59 7.46 -3.71
C ILE A 20 14.04 6.81 -5.04
N GLY A 21 13.11 6.47 -5.93
CA GLY A 21 13.41 5.81 -7.21
C GLY A 21 13.89 4.35 -7.07
N ALA A 22 13.76 3.76 -5.88
CA ALA A 22 14.21 2.41 -5.59
C ALA A 22 13.17 1.38 -6.07
N ARG A 23 13.51 0.63 -7.12
CA ARG A 23 12.71 -0.49 -7.62
C ARG A 23 13.11 -1.78 -6.91
N ILE A 24 12.45 -2.16 -5.81
CA ILE A 24 12.61 -3.53 -5.28
C ILE A 24 11.98 -4.52 -6.27
N SER A 25 12.67 -5.62 -6.61
CA SER A 25 12.12 -6.74 -7.41
C SER A 25 10.75 -7.26 -6.93
N PHE A 26 10.44 -7.17 -5.64
CA PHE A 26 9.14 -7.56 -5.08
C PHE A 26 7.99 -6.65 -5.53
N LEU A 27 8.26 -5.42 -5.97
CA LEU A 27 7.28 -4.46 -6.47
C LEU A 27 7.26 -4.37 -7.99
N ALA A 28 8.22 -5.03 -8.67
CA ALA A 28 8.33 -5.05 -10.12
C ALA A 28 7.14 -5.74 -10.80
N PHE A 29 6.45 -6.66 -10.10
CA PHE A 29 5.20 -7.25 -10.63
C PHE A 29 4.08 -6.20 -10.75
N ILE A 30 4.10 -5.18 -9.90
CA ILE A 30 3.11 -4.09 -9.89
C ILE A 30 3.42 -3.09 -11.02
N ASP A 31 4.71 -2.89 -11.31
CA ASP A 31 5.16 -2.04 -12.40
C ASP A 31 5.09 -2.73 -13.78
N ALA A 32 4.63 -3.99 -13.87
CA ALA A 32 4.45 -4.72 -15.12
C ALA A 32 3.41 -4.08 -16.05
N GLY A 33 2.40 -3.40 -15.47
CA GLY A 33 1.43 -2.60 -16.22
C GLY A 33 1.91 -1.19 -16.58
N GLY A 34 3.15 -0.84 -16.24
CA GLY A 34 3.72 0.49 -16.43
C GLY A 34 3.71 1.35 -15.15
N PRO A 35 4.50 2.43 -15.15
CA PRO A 35 4.77 3.24 -13.95
C PRO A 35 3.52 3.94 -13.38
N THR A 36 2.54 4.28 -14.22
CA THR A 36 1.27 4.87 -13.80
C THR A 36 0.37 3.89 -13.07
N LEU A 37 0.23 2.65 -13.58
CA LEU A 37 -0.53 1.60 -12.90
C LEU A 37 0.14 1.18 -11.58
N GLY A 38 1.48 1.15 -11.57
CA GLY A 38 2.27 0.93 -10.35
C GLY A 38 1.98 1.95 -9.24
N LEU A 39 1.76 3.21 -9.62
CA LEU A 39 1.37 4.28 -8.70
C LEU A 39 -0.06 4.09 -8.17
N VAL A 40 -1.01 3.77 -9.04
CA VAL A 40 -2.42 3.56 -8.67
C VAL A 40 -2.56 2.40 -7.68
N ILE A 41 -1.87 1.29 -7.91
CA ILE A 41 -1.93 0.13 -7.01
C ILE A 41 -1.32 0.45 -5.64
N ARG A 42 -0.19 1.18 -5.60
CA ARG A 42 0.42 1.65 -4.34
C ARG A 42 -0.55 2.54 -3.55
N LEU A 43 -1.25 3.45 -4.22
CA LEU A 43 -2.31 4.28 -3.60
C LEU A 43 -3.45 3.42 -3.06
N LEU A 44 -3.94 2.45 -3.83
CA LEU A 44 -4.99 1.53 -3.39
C LEU A 44 -4.57 0.70 -2.17
N MET A 45 -3.30 0.28 -2.07
CA MET A 45 -2.80 -0.41 -0.88
C MET A 45 -2.86 0.48 0.37
N ILE A 46 -2.49 1.76 0.25
CA ILE A 46 -2.51 2.70 1.38
C ILE A 46 -3.94 3.01 1.81
N PHE A 47 -4.80 3.40 0.86
CA PHE A 47 -6.20 3.70 1.15
C PHE A 47 -6.96 2.46 1.64
N GLY A 48 -6.71 1.29 1.04
CA GLY A 48 -7.29 0.02 1.47
C GLY A 48 -6.86 -0.38 2.88
N GLY A 49 -5.58 -0.19 3.24
CA GLY A 49 -5.06 -0.41 4.58
C GLY A 49 -5.70 0.52 5.62
N LEU A 50 -5.77 1.82 5.32
CA LEU A 50 -6.45 2.82 6.16
C LEU A 50 -7.94 2.49 6.36
N PHE A 51 -8.63 2.11 5.29
CA PHE A 51 -10.06 1.77 5.32
C PHE A 51 -10.32 0.53 6.19
N LEU A 52 -9.47 -0.50 6.09
CA LEU A 52 -9.53 -1.68 6.95
C LEU A 52 -9.30 -1.36 8.43
N VAL A 53 -8.33 -0.49 8.74
CA VAL A 53 -8.09 -0.03 10.12
C VAL A 53 -9.30 0.74 10.64
N TYR A 54 -9.88 1.63 9.83
CA TYR A 54 -11.05 2.42 10.18
C TYR A 54 -12.27 1.54 10.48
N ILE A 55 -12.60 0.59 9.59
CA ILE A 55 -13.71 -0.36 9.82
C ILE A 55 -13.45 -1.19 11.07
N TYR A 56 -12.24 -1.70 11.27
CA TYR A 56 -11.93 -2.52 12.44
C TYR A 56 -11.99 -1.71 13.74
N ARG A 57 -11.72 -0.41 13.70
CA ARG A 57 -11.89 0.47 14.87
C ARG A 57 -13.37 0.70 15.18
N ASN A 58 -14.21 0.93 14.16
CA ASN A 58 -15.65 1.14 14.34
C ASN A 58 -16.42 -0.14 14.70
N LYS A 59 -15.91 -1.32 14.34
CA LYS A 59 -16.57 -2.60 14.65
C LYS A 59 -16.33 -3.08 16.09
N PHE A 60 -15.52 -2.36 16.86
CA PHE A 60 -15.12 -2.69 18.24
C PHE A 60 -15.60 -1.65 19.27
N GLU A 61 -16.51 -0.75 18.90
CA GLU A 61 -17.35 0.02 19.84
C GLU A 61 -18.68 -0.68 20.09
#